data_AF-A0A2P8HTB8-F1
#
_entry.id   AF-A0A2P8HTB8-F1
#
_cell.length_a   1.000
_cell.length_b   1.000
_cell.length_c   1.000
_cell.angle_alpha   90.00
_cell.angle_beta   90.00
_cell.angle_gamma   90.00
#
_symmetry.space_group_name_H-M   'P 1'
#
loop_
_entity.id
_entity.type
_entity.pdbx_description
1 polymer ?
#
loop_
_entity_poly.entity_id
_entity_poly.type
_entity_poly.pdbx_seq_one_letter_code
_entity_poly.pdbx_strand_id
1 'polypeptide(L)'
;MQNRISFCTVCMNRTMHLKETLHRNILDNIGYDNIEFVLLDYNSKDDLYDWAQKELQPYIDEGRLTYFHTKDPQFFHMSHSKNMALRLATGDILCSIDADNYTGEGFATYINEIFNKEEHVFMAPPPIGPGRKWWDVQGRVCVRRDDFYALRGYDERVIDYGYEDKDFKSRLESTGRRRVIIKDQAFLRAITHDDSLRIADGFFTKKSKELFFSVAGDNTSEIIYLDENNVFERFYVDNNLLVYENDCPEKIDYFALNLKNIYVGTYKPEDKGLRLYKENGKELLALTYQTDDHLIASDHRDFYRVSACLLRENLLFKRAIYRGKKIFSYNKVNGNMVNGGGFGQGTVYKNFSDVSIDLDCPTKWLY
;
A
#
# COMPACT_ATOMS: atom_id res chain seq x y z
N MET A 1 19.86 17.02 -21.33
CA MET A 1 20.37 17.45 -20.01
C MET A 1 20.45 16.22 -19.11
N GLN A 2 21.19 16.23 -18.01
CA GLN A 2 21.19 15.08 -17.09
C GLN A 2 20.34 15.44 -15.87
N ASN A 3 19.10 14.97 -15.85
CA ASN A 3 18.18 15.20 -14.73
C ASN A 3 18.71 14.49 -13.47
N ARG A 4 18.49 15.07 -12.30
CA ARG A 4 18.73 14.34 -11.05
C ARG A 4 17.60 13.33 -10.83
N ILE A 5 17.94 12.06 -10.62
CA ILE A 5 16.95 10.99 -10.43
C ILE A 5 17.00 10.49 -9.00
N SER A 6 15.84 10.42 -8.36
CA SER A 6 15.70 9.90 -6.99
C SER A 6 14.97 8.57 -6.99
N PHE A 7 15.65 7.48 -6.67
CA PHE A 7 15.00 6.21 -6.35
C PHE A 7 14.58 6.19 -4.88
N CYS A 8 13.27 6.19 -4.65
CA CYS A 8 12.67 6.33 -3.33
C CYS A 8 12.08 4.99 -2.90
N THR A 9 12.63 4.40 -1.84
CA THR A 9 12.19 3.13 -1.28
C THR A 9 11.71 3.32 0.15
N VAL A 10 10.56 2.73 0.44
CA VAL A 10 10.01 2.63 1.79
C VAL A 10 10.19 1.20 2.27
N CYS A 11 10.58 1.02 3.53
CA CYS A 11 10.61 -0.29 4.17
C CYS A 11 9.95 -0.23 5.56
N MET A 12 9.14 -1.23 5.88
CA MET A 12 8.66 -1.50 7.23
C MET A 12 8.61 -3.03 7.41
N ASN A 13 9.45 -3.58 8.31
CA ASN A 13 9.48 -5.02 8.62
C ASN A 13 9.75 -5.94 7.40
N ARG A 14 10.44 -5.42 6.40
CA ARG A 14 10.74 -6.10 5.13
C ARG A 14 12.24 -6.13 4.84
N THR A 15 13.07 -6.03 5.87
CA THR A 15 14.53 -5.87 5.73
C THR A 15 15.16 -7.03 4.97
N MET A 16 14.61 -8.24 5.10
CA MET A 16 15.01 -9.41 4.31
C MET A 16 14.95 -9.17 2.78
N HIS A 17 13.89 -8.55 2.26
CA HIS A 17 13.77 -8.24 0.83
C HIS A 17 14.66 -7.07 0.45
N LEU A 18 14.71 -6.02 1.30
CA LEU A 18 15.51 -4.83 1.05
C LEU A 18 17.01 -5.14 0.93
N LYS A 19 17.50 -6.07 1.76
CA LYS A 19 18.88 -6.59 1.72
C LYS A 19 19.26 -7.16 0.36
N GLU A 20 18.33 -7.84 -0.30
CA GLU A 20 18.55 -8.44 -1.62
C GLU A 20 18.54 -7.39 -2.75
N THR A 21 17.69 -6.37 -2.65
CA THR A 21 17.42 -5.46 -3.76
C THR A 21 18.26 -4.18 -3.72
N LEU A 22 18.41 -3.52 -2.56
CA LEU A 22 18.92 -2.16 -2.48
C LEU A 22 20.38 -2.06 -2.94
N HIS A 23 21.26 -2.95 -2.44
CA HIS A 23 22.66 -3.02 -2.90
C HIS A 23 22.74 -3.22 -4.41
N ARG A 24 21.93 -4.15 -4.94
CA ARG A 24 21.92 -4.45 -6.37
C ARG A 24 21.45 -3.23 -7.17
N ASN A 25 20.39 -2.55 -6.73
CA ASN A 25 19.84 -1.38 -7.39
C ASN A 25 20.85 -0.21 -7.45
N ILE A 26 21.63 0.00 -6.38
CA ILE A 26 22.71 0.99 -6.34
C ILE A 26 23.80 0.63 -7.36
N LEU A 27 24.30 -0.61 -7.34
CA LEU A 27 25.35 -1.06 -8.25
C LEU A 27 24.90 -1.02 -9.72
N ASP A 28 23.67 -1.45 -10.00
CA ASP A 28 23.07 -1.45 -11.34
C ASP A 28 22.97 -0.04 -11.96
N ASN A 29 23.00 1.01 -11.15
CA ASN A 29 22.88 2.39 -11.59
C ASN A 29 24.08 3.27 -11.22
N ILE A 30 25.19 2.67 -10.80
CA ILE A 30 26.38 3.40 -10.33
C ILE A 30 26.99 4.30 -11.42
N GLY A 31 26.83 3.92 -12.69
CA GLY A 31 27.32 4.67 -13.85
C GLY A 31 26.51 5.91 -14.20
N TYR A 32 25.42 6.21 -13.49
CA TYR A 32 24.68 7.46 -13.65
C TYR A 32 25.04 8.42 -12.52
N ASP A 33 25.84 9.45 -12.82
CA ASP A 33 26.40 10.33 -11.79
C ASP A 33 25.33 11.12 -11.01
N ASN A 34 24.28 11.62 -11.68
CA ASN A 34 23.27 12.49 -11.06
C ASN A 34 22.11 11.69 -10.42
N ILE A 35 22.45 10.68 -9.61
CA ILE A 35 21.48 9.80 -8.93
C ILE A 35 21.50 10.01 -7.42
N GLU A 36 20.36 9.82 -6.79
CA GLU A 36 20.28 9.58 -5.34
C GLU A 36 19.33 8.42 -5.04
N PHE A 37 19.64 7.69 -3.98
CA PHE A 37 18.78 6.69 -3.36
C PHE A 37 18.25 7.25 -2.05
N VAL A 38 16.94 7.21 -1.87
CA VAL A 38 16.27 7.63 -0.63
C VAL A 38 15.63 6.41 -0.02
N LEU A 39 16.13 5.99 1.14
CA LEU A 39 15.54 4.89 1.91
C LEU A 39 14.81 5.47 3.12
N LEU A 40 13.52 5.20 3.23
CA LEU A 40 12.71 5.51 4.41
C LEU A 40 12.43 4.22 5.19
N ASP A 41 13.03 4.11 6.37
CA ASP A 41 12.58 3.20 7.42
C ASP A 41 11.31 3.78 8.08
N TYR A 42 10.17 3.18 7.76
CA TYR A 42 8.86 3.60 8.20
C TYR A 42 8.50 2.99 9.57
N ASN A 43 9.42 3.11 10.53
CA ASN A 43 9.35 2.60 11.91
C ASN A 43 9.37 1.06 12.02
N SER A 44 10.29 0.43 11.29
CA SER A 44 10.53 -1.01 11.34
C SER A 44 10.88 -1.49 12.74
N LYS A 45 10.50 -2.74 13.02
CA LYS A 45 10.77 -3.48 14.26
C LYS A 45 11.71 -4.67 14.04
N ASP A 46 12.09 -4.92 12.79
CA ASP A 46 13.14 -5.86 12.43
C ASP A 46 14.52 -5.17 12.48
N ASP A 47 15.54 -5.78 11.88
CA ASP A 47 16.92 -5.32 11.97
C ASP A 47 17.30 -4.20 10.98
N LEU A 48 16.32 -3.45 10.45
CA LEU A 48 16.55 -2.44 9.41
C LEU A 48 17.57 -1.38 9.81
N TYR A 49 17.41 -0.78 11.00
CA TYR A 49 18.25 0.32 11.45
C TYR A 49 19.72 -0.12 11.61
N ASP A 50 19.94 -1.23 12.31
CA ASP A 50 21.28 -1.78 12.56
C ASP A 50 21.95 -2.22 11.26
N TRP A 51 21.19 -2.86 10.37
CA TRP A 51 21.67 -3.24 9.05
C TRP A 51 22.03 -2.03 8.19
N ALA A 52 21.17 -1.00 8.16
CA ALA A 52 21.43 0.22 7.41
C ALA A 52 22.71 0.92 7.91
N GLN A 53 22.90 1.00 9.23
CA GLN A 53 24.10 1.57 9.83
C GLN A 53 25.37 0.82 9.46
N LYS A 54 25.29 -0.51 9.43
CA LYS A 54 26.45 -1.34 9.14
C LYS A 54 26.79 -1.41 7.66
N GLU A 55 25.79 -1.62 6.80
CA GLU A 55 25.99 -2.01 5.40
C GLU A 55 25.78 -0.85 4.41
N LEU A 56 25.01 0.19 4.78
CA LEU A 56 24.72 1.32 3.87
C LEU A 56 25.57 2.57 4.13
N GLN A 57 26.32 2.61 5.24
CA GLN A 57 27.18 3.73 5.59
C GLN A 57 28.13 4.17 4.45
N PRO A 58 28.80 3.26 3.70
CA PRO A 58 29.65 3.67 2.58
C PRO A 58 28.90 4.49 1.52
N TYR A 59 27.67 4.10 1.18
CA TYR A 59 26.87 4.85 0.20
C TYR A 59 26.34 6.18 0.75
N ILE A 60 26.13 6.25 2.07
CA ILE A 60 25.76 7.49 2.76
C ILE A 60 26.92 8.47 2.75
N ASP A 61 28.14 8.00 3.05
CA ASP A 61 29.35 8.82 3.08
C ASP A 61 29.71 9.36 1.70
N GLU A 62 29.48 8.55 0.64
CA GLU A 62 29.61 8.98 -0.76
C GLU A 62 28.50 9.92 -1.24
N GLY A 63 27.46 10.15 -0.43
CA GLY A 63 26.30 10.97 -0.81
C GLY A 63 25.37 10.33 -1.85
N ARG A 64 25.53 9.04 -2.13
CA ARG A 64 24.68 8.29 -3.08
C ARG A 64 23.37 7.84 -2.47
N LEU A 65 23.37 7.54 -1.18
CA LEU A 65 22.18 7.14 -0.43
C LEU A 65 21.92 8.12 0.70
N THR A 66 20.67 8.49 0.91
CA THR A 66 20.21 9.13 2.14
C THR A 66 19.24 8.19 2.83
N TYR A 67 19.57 7.83 4.06
CA TYR A 67 18.69 7.07 4.93
C TYR A 67 17.82 8.04 5.74
N PHE A 68 16.55 7.73 5.89
CA PHE A 68 15.65 8.42 6.78
C PHE A 68 14.92 7.38 7.62
N HIS A 69 14.59 7.73 8.86
CA HIS A 69 13.73 6.89 9.68
C HIS A 69 12.72 7.74 10.46
N THR A 70 11.56 7.15 10.75
CA THR A 70 10.54 7.74 11.63
C THR A 70 10.25 6.79 12.80
N LYS A 71 9.73 7.35 13.90
CA LYS A 71 9.40 6.60 15.12
C LYS A 71 7.89 6.52 15.36
N ASP A 72 7.09 7.28 14.60
CA ASP A 72 5.68 7.54 14.93
C ASP A 72 4.70 6.48 14.41
N PRO A 73 4.76 6.05 13.12
CA PRO A 73 3.76 5.13 12.57
C PRO A 73 3.81 3.77 13.27
N GLN A 74 2.71 3.33 13.86
CA GLN A 74 2.60 1.98 14.45
C GLN A 74 2.28 0.91 13.40
N PHE A 75 1.72 1.32 12.27
CA PHE A 75 1.25 0.46 11.19
C PHE A 75 1.72 1.00 9.86
N PHE A 76 1.89 0.11 8.89
CA PHE A 76 2.24 0.47 7.54
C PHE A 76 1.07 1.17 6.86
N HIS A 77 1.27 2.44 6.52
CA HIS A 77 0.31 3.25 5.79
C HIS A 77 0.83 3.44 4.36
N MET A 78 0.25 2.73 3.40
CA MET A 78 0.75 2.58 2.04
C MET A 78 0.99 3.93 1.32
N SER A 79 -0.05 4.77 1.20
CA SER A 79 0.08 6.03 0.48
C SER A 79 0.95 7.06 1.22
N HIS A 80 0.79 7.16 2.55
CA HIS A 80 1.51 8.12 3.37
C HIS A 80 3.02 7.87 3.38
N SER A 81 3.43 6.61 3.52
CA SER A 81 4.85 6.25 3.52
C SER A 81 5.51 6.54 2.18
N LYS A 82 4.84 6.23 1.05
CA LYS A 82 5.29 6.62 -0.30
C LYS A 82 5.42 8.14 -0.43
N ASN A 83 4.42 8.89 0.03
CA ASN A 83 4.46 10.35 0.02
C ASN A 83 5.63 10.92 0.81
N MET A 84 5.87 10.40 2.02
CA MET A 84 6.97 10.80 2.88
C MET A 84 8.32 10.57 2.19
N ALA A 85 8.57 9.37 1.66
CA ALA A 85 9.83 9.07 0.97
C ALA A 85 10.06 9.95 -0.27
N LEU A 86 9.01 10.15 -1.09
CA LEU A 86 9.10 10.98 -2.29
C LEU A 86 9.30 12.46 -1.97
N ARG A 87 8.78 12.96 -0.83
CA ARG A 87 9.01 14.34 -0.37
C ARG A 87 10.42 14.57 0.17
N LEU A 88 11.08 13.53 0.65
CA LEU A 88 12.46 13.59 1.17
C LEU A 88 13.51 13.61 0.06
N ALA A 89 13.12 13.22 -1.15
CA ALA A 89 13.95 13.29 -2.33
C ALA A 89 14.13 14.72 -2.85
N THR A 90 15.28 14.95 -3.49
CA THR A 90 15.71 16.23 -4.02
C THR A 90 15.78 16.28 -5.54
N GLY A 91 15.73 15.13 -6.22
CA GLY A 91 15.86 15.01 -7.67
C GLY A 91 14.73 15.64 -8.47
N ASP A 92 15.02 15.94 -9.73
CA ASP A 92 14.08 16.51 -10.69
C ASP A 92 13.01 15.48 -11.09
N ILE A 93 13.42 14.21 -11.18
CA ILE A 93 12.57 13.06 -11.45
C ILE A 93 12.57 12.15 -10.23
N LEU A 94 11.38 11.92 -9.68
CA LEU A 94 11.15 11.01 -8.57
C LEU A 94 10.72 9.65 -9.10
N CYS A 95 11.24 8.58 -8.53
CA CYS A 95 10.87 7.22 -8.89
C CYS A 95 10.62 6.38 -7.63
N SER A 96 9.38 5.96 -7.41
CA SER A 96 9.03 5.04 -6.32
C SER A 96 9.50 3.63 -6.66
N ILE A 97 10.18 2.96 -5.73
CA ILE A 97 10.69 1.59 -5.86
C ILE A 97 10.38 0.84 -4.57
N ASP A 98 9.54 -0.20 -4.66
CA ASP A 98 9.21 -1.04 -3.50
C ASP A 98 10.45 -1.80 -2.97
N ALA A 99 10.45 -2.21 -1.71
CA ALA A 99 11.63 -2.82 -1.07
C ALA A 99 12.04 -4.18 -1.69
N ASP A 100 11.15 -4.84 -2.40
CA ASP A 100 11.35 -6.14 -3.06
C ASP A 100 11.57 -6.01 -4.59
N ASN A 101 11.75 -4.78 -5.08
CA ASN A 101 11.81 -4.47 -6.49
C ASN A 101 13.27 -4.26 -6.97
N TYR A 102 13.64 -4.89 -8.08
CA TYR A 102 14.93 -4.66 -8.75
C TYR A 102 14.77 -3.60 -9.85
N THR A 103 15.64 -2.59 -9.88
CA THR A 103 15.65 -1.54 -10.90
C THR A 103 16.19 -2.03 -12.24
N GLY A 104 17.19 -2.93 -12.21
CA GLY A 104 17.95 -3.36 -13.39
C GLY A 104 19.03 -2.36 -13.80
N GLU A 105 20.01 -2.87 -14.56
CA GLU A 105 21.20 -2.13 -14.99
C GLU A 105 20.86 -0.97 -15.94
N GLY A 106 21.30 0.25 -15.60
CA GLY A 106 21.12 1.43 -16.46
C GLY A 106 19.69 2.02 -16.46
N PHE A 107 18.83 1.64 -15.51
CA PHE A 107 17.46 2.14 -15.43
C PHE A 107 17.39 3.67 -15.27
N ALA A 108 18.30 4.27 -14.50
CA ALA A 108 18.41 5.73 -14.36
C ALA A 108 18.69 6.42 -15.71
N THR A 109 19.62 5.87 -16.51
CA THR A 109 19.90 6.38 -17.86
C THR A 109 18.64 6.30 -18.74
N TYR A 110 17.94 5.17 -18.72
CA TYR A 110 16.69 4.98 -19.45
C TYR A 110 15.60 6.00 -19.07
N ILE A 111 15.43 6.28 -17.77
CA ILE A 111 14.51 7.32 -17.29
C ILE A 111 14.94 8.69 -17.86
N ASN A 112 16.22 9.05 -17.70
CA ASN A 112 16.72 10.34 -18.16
C ASN A 112 16.49 10.56 -19.66
N GLU A 113 16.74 9.55 -20.48
CA GLU A 113 16.51 9.61 -21.93
C GLU A 113 15.04 9.92 -22.26
N ILE A 114 14.09 9.26 -21.59
CA ILE A 114 12.66 9.49 -21.82
C ILE A 114 12.25 10.90 -21.40
N PHE A 115 12.64 11.35 -20.20
CA PHE A 115 12.25 12.67 -19.68
C PHE A 115 12.96 13.85 -20.37
N ASN A 116 14.08 13.62 -21.06
CA ASN A 116 14.67 14.62 -21.96
C ASN A 116 13.96 14.68 -23.32
N LYS A 117 13.46 13.54 -23.81
CA LYS A 117 12.78 13.47 -25.11
C LYS A 117 11.35 13.98 -25.04
N GLU A 118 10.69 13.80 -23.89
CA GLU A 118 9.26 14.05 -23.72
C GLU A 118 9.01 14.87 -22.45
N GLU A 119 8.44 16.07 -22.60
CA GLU A 119 8.27 16.99 -21.46
C GLU A 119 7.10 16.60 -20.56
N HIS A 120 5.94 16.31 -21.15
CA HIS A 120 4.68 16.05 -20.43
C HIS A 120 4.39 14.57 -20.25
N VAL A 121 5.29 13.85 -19.56
CA VAL A 121 5.17 12.40 -19.36
C VAL A 121 5.43 11.96 -17.94
N PHE A 122 4.93 10.77 -17.63
CA PHE A 122 5.38 9.95 -16.51
C PHE A 122 5.61 8.52 -17.01
N MET A 123 6.46 7.76 -16.31
CA MET A 123 6.71 6.36 -16.63
C MET A 123 6.07 5.44 -15.60
N ALA A 124 5.52 4.32 -16.07
CA ALA A 124 4.97 3.28 -15.21
C ALA A 124 5.07 1.90 -15.90
N PRO A 125 4.99 0.80 -15.14
CA PRO A 125 4.89 -0.55 -15.66
C PRO A 125 3.70 -0.71 -16.62
N PRO A 126 3.72 -1.79 -17.42
CA PRO A 126 2.54 -2.24 -18.14
C PRO A 126 1.36 -2.48 -17.18
N PRO A 127 0.11 -2.43 -17.66
CA PRO A 127 -1.03 -2.89 -16.87
C PRO A 127 -0.84 -4.34 -16.40
N ILE A 128 -1.40 -4.66 -15.23
CA ILE A 128 -1.42 -6.03 -14.70
C ILE A 128 -2.03 -6.96 -15.74
N GLY A 129 -1.23 -7.91 -16.22
CA GLY A 129 -1.61 -8.87 -17.25
C GLY A 129 -2.25 -10.14 -16.69
N PRO A 130 -2.64 -11.08 -17.57
CA PRO A 130 -3.10 -12.40 -17.17
C PRO A 130 -2.11 -13.08 -16.23
N GLY A 131 -2.63 -13.86 -15.26
CA GLY A 131 -1.79 -14.55 -14.29
C GLY A 131 -0.96 -13.61 -13.40
N ARG A 132 -1.47 -12.40 -13.14
CA ARG A 132 -0.83 -11.38 -12.27
C ARG A 132 0.50 -10.85 -12.81
N LYS A 133 0.77 -11.01 -14.09
CA LYS A 133 1.99 -10.49 -14.71
C LYS A 133 2.11 -8.98 -14.43
N TRP A 134 3.28 -8.57 -13.92
CA TRP A 134 3.61 -7.19 -13.53
C TRP A 134 2.92 -6.65 -12.28
N TRP A 135 2.20 -7.47 -11.51
CA TRP A 135 1.54 -6.99 -10.29
C TRP A 135 2.55 -6.44 -9.27
N ASP A 136 3.68 -7.13 -9.08
CA ASP A 136 4.66 -6.79 -8.05
C ASP A 136 5.49 -5.54 -8.34
N VAL A 137 5.40 -5.00 -9.55
CA VAL A 137 6.14 -3.80 -9.94
C VAL A 137 5.24 -2.58 -10.08
N GLN A 138 3.94 -2.70 -9.78
CA GLN A 138 2.97 -1.62 -9.98
C GLN A 138 3.31 -0.33 -9.23
N GLY A 139 4.04 -0.41 -8.11
CA GLY A 139 4.54 0.74 -7.35
C GLY A 139 5.58 1.58 -8.09
N ARG A 140 6.18 1.05 -9.16
CA ARG A 140 7.21 1.73 -9.94
C ARG A 140 6.62 2.88 -10.75
N VAL A 141 6.72 4.10 -10.26
CA VAL A 141 6.24 5.30 -10.97
C VAL A 141 7.35 6.32 -11.01
N CYS A 142 7.77 6.70 -12.22
CA CYS A 142 8.72 7.80 -12.43
C CYS A 142 7.94 9.04 -12.85
N VAL A 143 8.14 10.16 -12.16
CA VAL A 143 7.35 11.39 -12.33
C VAL A 143 8.22 12.61 -12.10
N ARG A 144 7.93 13.73 -12.79
CA ARG A 144 8.58 15.01 -12.44
C ARG A 144 8.20 15.40 -11.02
N ARG A 145 9.17 15.95 -10.28
CA ARG A 145 8.95 16.41 -8.91
C ARG A 145 7.76 17.39 -8.83
N ASP A 146 7.71 18.35 -9.73
CA ASP A 146 6.66 19.37 -9.75
C ASP A 146 5.25 18.77 -9.96
N ASP A 147 5.14 17.72 -10.77
CA ASP A 147 3.88 17.00 -10.99
C ASP A 147 3.42 16.26 -9.73
N PHE A 148 4.35 15.65 -9.00
CA PHE A 148 4.07 15.00 -7.72
C PHE A 148 3.54 16.00 -6.68
N TYR A 149 4.17 17.16 -6.55
CA TYR A 149 3.70 18.21 -5.63
C TYR A 149 2.39 18.85 -6.09
N ALA A 150 2.21 19.11 -7.38
CA ALA A 150 0.97 19.65 -7.94
C ALA A 150 -0.23 18.72 -7.68
N LEU A 151 0.00 17.40 -7.71
CA LEU A 151 -1.02 16.40 -7.40
C LEU A 151 -1.15 16.07 -5.91
N ARG A 152 -0.31 16.67 -5.06
CA ARG A 152 -0.27 16.42 -3.61
C ARG A 152 -0.03 14.95 -3.28
N GLY A 153 0.79 14.27 -4.08
CA GLY A 153 1.15 12.87 -3.91
C GLY A 153 0.01 11.86 -4.07
N TYR A 154 0.19 10.67 -3.48
CA TYR A 154 -0.77 9.57 -3.39
C TYR A 154 -1.88 9.89 -2.39
N ASP A 155 -3.09 9.39 -2.61
CA ASP A 155 -4.23 9.64 -1.71
C ASP A 155 -4.08 8.91 -0.38
N GLU A 156 -3.90 9.66 0.71
CA GLU A 156 -3.65 9.12 2.04
C GLU A 156 -4.89 8.54 2.72
N ARG A 157 -6.07 8.66 2.10
CA ARG A 157 -7.21 7.84 2.53
C ARG A 157 -6.99 6.36 2.27
N VAL A 158 -6.09 6.00 1.35
CA VAL A 158 -5.68 4.61 1.12
C VAL A 158 -4.61 4.23 2.14
N ILE A 159 -5.07 3.61 3.24
CA ILE A 159 -4.22 3.20 4.35
C ILE A 159 -3.54 1.86 4.07
N ASP A 160 -4.32 0.84 3.72
CA ASP A 160 -3.81 -0.50 3.39
C ASP A 160 -3.41 -0.60 1.90
N TYR A 161 -3.44 -1.81 1.34
CA TYR A 161 -3.03 -2.14 -0.01
C TYR A 161 -4.13 -1.96 -1.06
N GLY A 162 -3.77 -1.36 -2.19
CA GLY A 162 -4.49 -1.48 -3.45
C GLY A 162 -5.08 -0.18 -3.98
N TYR A 163 -5.02 -0.03 -5.31
CA TYR A 163 -5.54 1.10 -6.09
C TYR A 163 -4.85 2.45 -5.87
N GLU A 164 -3.94 2.61 -4.91
CA GLU A 164 -3.20 3.86 -4.69
C GLU A 164 -2.34 4.24 -5.91
N ASP A 165 -1.60 3.28 -6.49
CA ASP A 165 -0.81 3.53 -7.70
C ASP A 165 -1.69 3.81 -8.90
N LYS A 166 -2.84 3.12 -8.99
CA LYS A 166 -3.79 3.29 -10.10
C LYS A 166 -4.47 4.65 -10.02
N ASP A 167 -4.80 5.10 -8.82
CA ASP A 167 -5.32 6.44 -8.55
C ASP A 167 -4.30 7.50 -8.94
N PHE A 168 -3.08 7.43 -8.42
CA PHE A 168 -2.03 8.41 -8.72
C PHE A 168 -1.74 8.50 -10.22
N LYS A 169 -1.60 7.36 -10.92
CA LYS A 169 -1.42 7.31 -12.38
C LYS A 169 -2.61 7.93 -13.13
N SER A 170 -3.84 7.63 -12.71
CA SER A 170 -5.04 8.21 -13.34
C SER A 170 -5.13 9.72 -13.12
N ARG A 171 -4.64 10.24 -12.00
CA ARG A 171 -4.59 11.68 -11.72
C ARG A 171 -3.54 12.38 -12.56
N LEU A 172 -2.35 11.78 -12.74
CA LEU A 172 -1.34 12.25 -13.71
C LEU A 172 -1.89 12.33 -15.13
N GLU A 173 -2.59 11.29 -15.58
CA GLU A 173 -3.23 11.29 -16.90
C GLU A 173 -4.28 12.40 -17.02
N SER A 174 -5.05 12.67 -15.95
CA SER A 174 -6.08 13.72 -15.95
C SER A 174 -5.52 15.15 -16.02
N THR A 175 -4.24 15.35 -15.67
CA THR A 175 -3.56 16.65 -15.83
C THR A 175 -2.82 16.74 -17.18
N GLY A 176 -3.09 15.83 -18.11
CA GLY A 176 -2.54 15.84 -19.46
C GLY A 176 -1.16 15.20 -19.59
N ARG A 177 -0.61 14.56 -18.55
CA ARG A 177 0.66 13.83 -18.66
C ARG A 177 0.41 12.50 -19.35
N ARG A 178 1.18 12.22 -20.41
CA ARG A 178 1.10 10.93 -21.10
C ARG A 178 1.88 9.86 -20.34
N ARG A 179 1.27 8.70 -20.15
CA ARG A 179 1.95 7.51 -19.63
C ARG A 179 2.89 6.91 -20.67
N VAL A 180 4.18 6.82 -20.35
CA VAL A 180 5.16 6.00 -21.06
C VAL A 180 5.26 4.65 -20.34
N ILE A 181 5.03 3.56 -21.08
CA ILE A 181 5.12 2.21 -20.51
C ILE A 181 6.58 1.78 -20.48
N ILE A 182 7.06 1.34 -19.31
CA ILE A 182 8.35 0.65 -19.16
C ILE A 182 8.23 -0.70 -19.87
N LYS A 183 8.92 -0.88 -20.99
CA LYS A 183 8.80 -2.08 -21.84
C LYS A 183 9.87 -3.13 -21.57
N ASP A 184 11.05 -2.69 -21.16
CA ASP A 184 12.16 -3.59 -20.92
C ASP A 184 11.90 -4.41 -19.66
N GLN A 185 11.97 -5.74 -19.79
CA GLN A 185 11.74 -6.65 -18.68
C GLN A 185 12.87 -6.63 -17.66
N ALA A 186 14.07 -6.19 -18.04
CA ALA A 186 15.18 -5.96 -17.11
C ALA A 186 14.78 -4.96 -16.01
N PHE A 187 13.91 -4.01 -16.34
CA PHE A 187 13.38 -2.99 -15.44
C PHE A 187 12.01 -3.36 -14.84
N LEU A 188 11.65 -4.63 -14.79
CA LEU A 188 10.33 -5.09 -14.29
C LEU A 188 10.44 -6.34 -13.42
N ARG A 189 11.55 -6.51 -12.70
CA ARG A 189 11.78 -7.64 -11.79
C ARG A 189 11.47 -7.26 -10.35
N ALA A 190 10.88 -8.20 -9.62
CA ALA A 190 10.63 -8.14 -8.18
C ALA A 190 10.84 -9.54 -7.57
N ILE A 191 11.08 -9.59 -6.26
CA ILE A 191 11.13 -10.85 -5.51
C ILE A 191 9.72 -11.43 -5.47
N THR A 192 9.60 -12.73 -5.76
CA THR A 192 8.32 -13.43 -5.66
C THR A 192 8.01 -13.73 -4.20
N HIS A 193 6.80 -13.38 -3.76
CA HIS A 193 6.38 -13.56 -2.37
C HIS A 193 4.86 -13.80 -2.29
N ASP A 194 4.37 -14.27 -1.13
CA ASP A 194 2.94 -14.51 -0.91
C ASP A 194 2.13 -13.22 -0.70
N ASP A 195 0.83 -13.24 -1.03
CA ASP A 195 -0.04 -12.06 -0.91
C ASP A 195 -0.27 -11.61 0.54
N SER A 196 -0.20 -12.52 1.52
CA SER A 196 -0.38 -12.22 2.95
C SER A 196 0.61 -11.15 3.42
N LEU A 197 1.81 -11.15 2.83
CA LEU A 197 2.86 -10.20 3.12
C LEU A 197 2.49 -8.76 2.72
N ARG A 198 1.57 -8.55 1.77
CA ARG A 198 1.17 -7.21 1.29
C ARG A 198 0.39 -6.41 2.33
N ILE A 199 -0.24 -7.08 3.30
CA ILE A 199 -1.10 -6.46 4.31
C ILE A 199 -0.69 -6.78 5.75
N ALA A 200 0.37 -7.58 5.94
CA ALA A 200 0.78 -8.10 7.25
C ALA A 200 1.00 -6.99 8.30
N ASP A 201 1.52 -5.84 7.87
CA ASP A 201 1.79 -4.67 8.72
C ASP A 201 0.79 -3.52 8.55
N GLY A 202 -0.27 -3.73 7.75
CA GLY A 202 -1.33 -2.74 7.54
C GLY A 202 -2.21 -2.52 8.76
N PHE A 203 -2.76 -1.32 8.88
CA PHE A 203 -3.57 -0.87 10.03
C PHE A 203 -4.72 -1.83 10.34
N PHE A 204 -5.56 -2.14 9.34
CA PHE A 204 -6.78 -2.92 9.59
C PHE A 204 -6.51 -4.41 9.81
N THR A 205 -5.38 -4.93 9.30
CA THR A 205 -4.95 -6.29 9.61
C THR A 205 -4.54 -6.40 11.07
N LYS A 206 -3.71 -5.46 11.56
CA LYS A 206 -3.24 -5.46 12.96
C LYS A 206 -4.34 -5.09 13.96
N LYS A 207 -5.33 -4.28 13.55
CA LYS A 207 -6.51 -3.91 14.35
C LYS A 207 -7.71 -4.84 14.18
N SER A 208 -7.58 -5.90 13.39
CA SER A 208 -8.65 -6.88 13.18
C SER A 208 -8.85 -7.69 14.47
N LYS A 209 -10.03 -7.58 15.08
CA LYS A 209 -10.42 -8.41 16.22
C LYS A 209 -10.91 -9.76 15.72
N GLU A 210 -12.07 -9.78 15.08
CA GLU A 210 -12.74 -11.01 14.67
C GLU A 210 -13.36 -10.89 13.28
N LEU A 211 -13.48 -12.04 12.61
CA LEU A 211 -14.21 -12.20 11.37
C LEU A 211 -15.20 -13.33 11.57
N PHE A 212 -16.46 -13.09 11.23
CA PHE A 212 -17.51 -14.09 11.22
C PHE A 212 -18.10 -14.20 9.83
N PHE A 213 -18.57 -15.39 9.46
CA PHE A 213 -19.30 -15.61 8.21
C PHE A 213 -20.64 -16.31 8.45
N SER A 214 -21.61 -16.01 7.62
CA SER A 214 -22.93 -16.66 7.57
C SER A 214 -23.32 -16.93 6.12
N VAL A 215 -23.89 -18.10 5.85
CA VAL A 215 -24.47 -18.39 4.53
C VAL A 215 -25.77 -17.60 4.41
N ALA A 216 -25.76 -16.53 3.61
CA ALA A 216 -26.86 -15.56 3.52
C ALA A 216 -27.84 -15.83 2.37
N GLY A 217 -27.58 -16.88 1.57
CA GLY A 217 -28.42 -17.33 0.46
C GLY A 217 -27.74 -18.41 -0.36
N ASP A 218 -28.38 -18.85 -1.45
CA ASP A 218 -27.93 -19.99 -2.26
C ASP A 218 -26.49 -19.85 -2.76
N ASN A 219 -26.08 -18.62 -3.10
CA ASN A 219 -24.78 -18.35 -3.70
C ASN A 219 -23.95 -17.26 -2.99
N THR A 220 -24.39 -16.74 -1.84
CA THR A 220 -23.68 -15.63 -1.17
C THR A 220 -23.54 -15.84 0.33
N SER A 221 -22.37 -15.47 0.85
CA SER A 221 -22.07 -15.44 2.26
C SER A 221 -21.84 -14.01 2.72
N GLU A 222 -22.38 -13.71 3.89
CA GLU A 222 -22.18 -12.48 4.62
C GLU A 222 -20.97 -12.64 5.54
N ILE A 223 -20.08 -11.65 5.53
CA ILE A 223 -18.94 -11.54 6.42
C ILE A 223 -19.16 -10.35 7.33
N ILE A 224 -18.88 -10.52 8.61
CA ILE A 224 -18.80 -9.46 9.61
C ILE A 224 -17.35 -9.38 10.08
N TYR A 225 -16.70 -8.25 9.78
CA TYR A 225 -15.39 -7.87 10.29
C TYR A 225 -15.57 -6.93 11.49
N LEU A 226 -14.89 -7.23 12.60
CA LEU A 226 -14.87 -6.40 13.80
C LEU A 226 -13.45 -5.89 14.04
N ASP A 227 -13.30 -4.60 14.34
CA ASP A 227 -12.03 -4.03 14.76
C ASP A 227 -11.99 -3.72 16.26
N GLU A 228 -10.79 -3.40 16.76
CA GLU A 228 -10.55 -3.04 18.16
C GLU A 228 -11.18 -1.71 18.60
N ASN A 229 -11.60 -0.86 17.66
CA ASN A 229 -12.18 0.46 17.94
C ASN A 229 -13.72 0.42 18.01
N ASN A 230 -14.30 -0.78 18.15
CA ASN A 230 -15.74 -0.99 18.16
C ASN A 230 -16.43 -0.57 16.84
N VAL A 231 -15.72 -0.64 15.71
CA VAL A 231 -16.27 -0.48 14.37
C VAL A 231 -16.43 -1.86 13.74
N PHE A 232 -17.52 -2.06 13.01
CA PHE A 232 -17.68 -3.25 12.19
C PHE A 232 -17.82 -2.89 10.72
N GLU A 233 -17.43 -3.83 9.87
CA GLU A 233 -17.80 -3.86 8.48
C GLU A 233 -18.56 -5.12 8.15
N ARG A 234 -19.61 -4.98 7.35
CA ARG A 234 -20.38 -6.09 6.81
C ARG A 234 -20.27 -6.09 5.30
N PHE A 235 -19.99 -7.25 4.73
CA PHE A 235 -19.82 -7.38 3.28
C PHE A 235 -20.14 -8.77 2.78
N TYR A 236 -20.32 -8.91 1.46
CA TYR A 236 -20.77 -10.15 0.85
C TYR A 236 -19.73 -10.72 -0.11
N VAL A 237 -19.62 -12.04 -0.11
CA VAL A 237 -18.77 -12.84 -1.01
C VAL A 237 -19.59 -13.98 -1.62
N ASP A 238 -19.21 -14.47 -2.80
CA ASP A 238 -19.89 -15.60 -3.43
C ASP A 238 -19.48 -16.92 -2.72
N ASN A 239 -20.43 -17.83 -2.46
CA ASN A 239 -20.24 -19.04 -1.63
C ASN A 239 -19.11 -19.95 -2.14
N ASN A 240 -19.00 -20.08 -3.46
CA ASN A 240 -18.01 -20.93 -4.15
C ASN A 240 -16.56 -20.49 -3.96
N LEU A 241 -16.34 -19.44 -3.19
CA LEU A 241 -15.04 -18.81 -2.94
C LEU A 241 -14.60 -18.92 -1.48
N LEU A 242 -15.48 -19.48 -0.62
CA LEU A 242 -15.19 -19.83 0.77
C LEU A 242 -14.74 -21.29 0.91
N VAL A 243 -14.23 -21.90 -0.17
CA VAL A 243 -13.90 -23.34 -0.20
C VAL A 243 -12.88 -23.67 0.88
N TYR A 244 -13.34 -24.49 1.83
CA TYR A 244 -12.54 -25.13 2.87
C TYR A 244 -11.86 -26.38 2.27
N GLU A 245 -10.54 -26.30 2.13
CA GLU A 245 -9.52 -27.37 2.23
C GLU A 245 -9.45 -28.60 1.28
N ASN A 246 -8.18 -28.94 1.01
CA ASN A 246 -7.55 -30.27 0.83
C ASN A 246 -7.28 -30.91 -0.55
N ASP A 247 -7.84 -30.45 -1.68
CA ASP A 247 -7.45 -31.00 -2.99
C ASP A 247 -7.43 -29.94 -4.10
N CYS A 248 -6.29 -29.24 -4.24
CA CYS A 248 -5.70 -28.69 -5.48
C CYS A 248 -4.84 -27.44 -5.15
N PRO A 249 -3.50 -27.57 -5.09
CA PRO A 249 -2.60 -26.42 -4.91
C PRO A 249 -2.50 -25.52 -6.15
N GLU A 250 -3.08 -25.92 -7.29
CA GLU A 250 -2.96 -25.19 -8.54
C GLU A 250 -4.30 -24.60 -8.98
N LYS A 251 -4.40 -23.26 -8.93
CA LYS A 251 -5.44 -22.43 -9.57
C LYS A 251 -6.80 -22.34 -8.89
N ILE A 252 -6.86 -22.05 -7.60
CA ILE A 252 -7.95 -21.16 -7.15
C ILE A 252 -7.59 -19.77 -7.65
N ASP A 253 -8.34 -19.25 -8.61
CA ASP A 253 -8.22 -17.84 -8.99
C ASP A 253 -8.81 -17.00 -7.87
N TYR A 254 -7.98 -16.71 -6.87
CA TYR A 254 -8.32 -15.88 -5.73
C TYR A 254 -8.77 -14.45 -6.15
N PHE A 255 -8.73 -14.06 -7.44
CA PHE A 255 -9.43 -12.87 -7.96
C PHE A 255 -10.95 -13.02 -8.05
N ALA A 256 -11.51 -14.21 -7.90
CA ALA A 256 -12.95 -14.40 -7.94
C ALA A 256 -13.65 -13.84 -6.68
N LEU A 257 -12.95 -13.64 -5.54
CA LEU A 257 -13.48 -13.01 -4.32
C LEU A 257 -13.84 -11.54 -4.55
N ASN A 258 -15.03 -11.34 -5.08
CA ASN A 258 -15.62 -10.03 -5.32
C ASN A 258 -16.48 -9.61 -4.13
N LEU A 259 -15.88 -8.77 -3.28
CA LEU A 259 -16.59 -8.13 -2.19
C LEU A 259 -17.69 -7.22 -2.72
N LYS A 260 -18.89 -7.39 -2.18
CA LYS A 260 -20.07 -6.60 -2.53
C LYS A 260 -20.62 -5.92 -1.28
N ASN A 261 -21.14 -4.71 -1.47
CA ASN A 261 -21.94 -3.98 -0.48
C ASN A 261 -21.29 -3.84 0.91
N ILE A 262 -20.06 -3.30 0.99
CA ILE A 262 -19.46 -3.00 2.30
C ILE A 262 -20.30 -1.93 3.00
N TYR A 263 -20.80 -2.29 4.18
CA TYR A 263 -21.52 -1.45 5.11
C TYR A 263 -20.66 -1.25 6.36
N VAL A 264 -20.60 -0.01 6.88
CA VAL A 264 -19.83 0.32 8.08
C VAL A 264 -20.77 0.78 9.18
N GLY A 265 -20.45 0.43 10.43
CA GLY A 265 -21.17 0.88 11.61
C GLY A 265 -20.37 0.65 12.87
N THR A 266 -21.00 0.82 14.02
CA THR A 266 -20.38 0.55 15.33
C THR A 266 -20.97 -0.70 15.97
N TYR A 267 -20.21 -1.37 16.83
CA TYR A 267 -20.73 -2.47 17.62
C TYR A 267 -20.51 -2.24 19.11
N LYS A 268 -21.36 -2.85 19.93
CA LYS A 268 -21.19 -2.89 21.39
C LYS A 268 -21.14 -4.33 21.86
N PRO A 269 -20.07 -4.75 22.56
CA PRO A 269 -20.06 -6.00 23.29
C PRO A 269 -21.11 -5.98 24.40
N GLU A 270 -21.82 -7.10 24.57
CA GLU A 270 -22.73 -7.39 25.68
C GLU A 270 -22.30 -8.71 26.35
N ASP A 271 -22.73 -8.97 27.59
CA ASP A 271 -22.35 -10.15 28.37
C ASP A 271 -22.53 -11.50 27.64
N LYS A 272 -23.47 -11.56 26.69
CA LYS A 272 -23.79 -12.77 25.92
C LYS A 272 -23.76 -12.56 24.40
N GLY A 273 -23.16 -11.47 23.90
CA GLY A 273 -23.27 -11.19 22.47
C GLY A 273 -22.70 -9.86 22.01
N LEU A 274 -23.14 -9.45 20.84
CA LEU A 274 -22.78 -8.19 20.19
C LEU A 274 -24.05 -7.51 19.67
N ARG A 275 -24.10 -6.18 19.77
CA ARG A 275 -25.10 -5.36 19.05
C ARG A 275 -24.41 -4.53 17.99
N LEU A 276 -24.88 -4.63 16.76
CA LEU A 276 -24.41 -3.83 15.63
C LEU A 276 -25.35 -2.64 15.41
N TYR A 277 -24.79 -1.46 15.21
CA TYR A 277 -25.51 -0.21 15.02
C TYR A 277 -25.10 0.45 13.70
N LYS A 278 -26.09 1.05 13.04
CA LYS A 278 -25.85 1.85 11.85
C LYS A 278 -25.14 3.16 12.21
N GLU A 279 -24.57 3.86 11.22
CA GLU A 279 -23.95 5.17 11.43
C GLU A 279 -24.92 6.20 12.05
N ASN A 280 -26.22 6.08 11.74
CA ASN A 280 -27.26 6.91 12.34
C ASN A 280 -27.72 6.45 13.75
N GLY A 281 -27.02 5.50 14.37
CA GLY A 281 -27.29 4.98 15.70
C GLY A 281 -28.43 3.96 15.78
N LYS A 282 -29.15 3.68 14.69
CA LYS A 282 -30.21 2.65 14.68
C LYS A 282 -29.60 1.26 14.78
N GLU A 283 -30.15 0.40 15.64
CA GLU A 283 -29.75 -0.99 15.71
C GLU A 283 -29.93 -1.70 14.36
N LEU A 284 -28.88 -2.40 13.93
CA LEU A 284 -28.83 -3.16 12.69
C LEU A 284 -29.08 -4.65 12.94
N LEU A 285 -28.34 -5.24 13.87
CA LEU A 285 -28.35 -6.68 14.11
C LEU A 285 -27.90 -6.99 15.53
N ALA A 286 -28.59 -7.93 16.15
CA ALA A 286 -28.28 -8.47 17.45
C ALA A 286 -27.67 -9.86 17.27
N LEU A 287 -26.50 -10.13 17.84
CA LEU A 287 -25.78 -11.40 17.75
C LEU A 287 -25.62 -11.99 19.16
N THR A 288 -25.90 -13.26 19.37
CA THR A 288 -25.81 -13.93 20.68
C THR A 288 -24.89 -15.14 20.60
N TYR A 289 -23.89 -15.21 21.48
CA TYR A 289 -22.93 -16.31 21.53
C TYR A 289 -23.64 -17.59 21.97
N GLN A 290 -23.47 -18.64 21.17
CA GLN A 290 -23.77 -20.02 21.54
C GLN A 290 -22.49 -20.72 22.01
N THR A 291 -21.37 -20.42 21.34
CA THR A 291 -20.01 -20.77 21.71
C THR A 291 -19.09 -19.60 21.34
N ASP A 292 -17.79 -19.69 21.65
CA ASP A 292 -16.81 -18.66 21.25
C ASP A 292 -16.71 -18.50 19.72
N ASP A 293 -17.01 -19.56 18.95
CA ASP A 293 -16.89 -19.59 17.49
C ASP A 293 -18.25 -19.52 16.78
N HIS A 294 -19.37 -19.45 17.52
CA HIS A 294 -20.72 -19.51 16.95
C HIS A 294 -21.64 -18.47 17.59
N LEU A 295 -22.16 -17.58 16.74
CA LEU A 295 -23.13 -16.55 17.06
C LEU A 295 -24.45 -16.84 16.32
N ILE A 296 -25.58 -16.61 16.98
CA ILE A 296 -26.90 -16.59 16.33
C ILE A 296 -27.38 -15.15 16.26
N ALA A 297 -27.76 -14.72 15.05
CA ALA A 297 -28.36 -13.42 14.82
C ALA A 297 -29.84 -13.38 15.22
N SER A 298 -30.34 -12.18 15.53
CA SER A 298 -31.76 -11.94 15.85
C SER A 298 -32.72 -12.27 14.71
N ASP A 299 -32.21 -12.43 13.49
CA ASP A 299 -32.94 -12.92 12.32
C ASP A 299 -32.75 -14.43 12.08
N HIS A 300 -32.26 -15.15 13.09
CA HIS A 300 -32.06 -16.60 13.13
C HIS A 300 -30.96 -17.16 12.23
N ARG A 301 -30.07 -16.31 11.70
CA ARG A 301 -28.91 -16.79 10.92
C ARG A 301 -27.74 -17.16 11.82
N ASP A 302 -27.08 -18.25 11.48
CA ASP A 302 -25.84 -18.70 12.13
C ASP A 302 -24.63 -17.98 11.56
N PHE A 303 -23.78 -17.49 12.45
CA PHE A 303 -22.50 -16.86 12.15
C PHE A 303 -21.38 -17.66 12.81
N TYR A 304 -20.40 -18.09 12.01
CA TYR A 304 -19.25 -18.85 12.48
C TYR A 304 -17.97 -18.03 12.37
N ARG A 305 -17.08 -18.15 13.36
CA ARG A 305 -15.79 -17.47 13.33
C ARG A 305 -14.95 -18.01 12.17
N VAL A 306 -14.33 -17.11 11.41
CA VAL A 306 -13.34 -17.44 10.38
C VAL A 306 -12.01 -17.74 11.09
N SER A 307 -11.77 -19.02 11.37
CA SER A 307 -10.56 -19.51 12.06
C SER A 307 -9.45 -19.95 11.11
N ALA A 308 -9.79 -20.37 9.88
CA ALA A 308 -8.81 -20.72 8.85
C ALA A 308 -7.93 -19.52 8.49
N CYS A 309 -6.64 -19.59 8.84
CA CYS A 309 -5.68 -18.49 8.71
C CYS A 309 -5.64 -17.91 7.28
N LEU A 310 -5.48 -18.78 6.28
CA LEU A 310 -5.41 -18.37 4.88
C LEU A 310 -6.69 -17.69 4.38
N LEU A 311 -7.86 -18.18 4.79
CA LEU A 311 -9.15 -17.55 4.43
C LEU A 311 -9.28 -16.17 5.06
N ARG A 312 -8.90 -16.03 6.34
CA ARG A 312 -8.86 -14.75 7.05
C ARG A 312 -7.95 -13.74 6.35
N GLU A 313 -6.71 -14.13 6.04
CA GLU A 313 -5.76 -13.27 5.33
C GLU A 313 -6.28 -12.83 3.96
N ASN A 314 -6.87 -13.76 3.20
CA ASN A 314 -7.47 -13.45 1.90
C ASN A 314 -8.64 -12.47 1.99
N LEU A 315 -9.53 -12.64 2.97
CA LEU A 315 -10.65 -11.71 3.19
C LEU A 315 -10.15 -10.30 3.54
N LEU A 316 -9.16 -10.20 4.43
CA LEU A 316 -8.54 -8.92 4.80
C LEU A 316 -7.85 -8.26 3.60
N PHE A 317 -7.13 -9.04 2.80
CA PHE A 317 -6.45 -8.55 1.60
C PHE A 317 -7.43 -8.01 0.57
N LYS A 318 -8.52 -8.75 0.31
CA LYS A 318 -9.57 -8.28 -0.61
C LYS A 318 -10.29 -7.06 -0.08
N ARG A 319 -10.52 -6.99 1.23
CA ARG A 319 -11.12 -5.83 1.88
C ARG A 319 -10.27 -4.58 1.64
N ALA A 320 -8.96 -4.67 1.85
CA ALA A 320 -8.02 -3.57 1.55
C ALA A 320 -8.15 -3.09 0.09
N ILE A 321 -8.10 -4.03 -0.88
CA ILE A 321 -8.24 -3.71 -2.31
C ILE A 321 -9.60 -3.05 -2.61
N TYR A 322 -10.68 -3.54 -2.02
CA TYR A 322 -12.02 -2.97 -2.22
C TYR A 322 -12.10 -1.53 -1.69
N ARG A 323 -11.55 -1.27 -0.51
CA ARG A 323 -11.51 0.07 0.10
C ARG A 323 -10.73 1.04 -0.79
N GLY A 324 -9.55 0.65 -1.26
CA GLY A 324 -8.78 1.43 -2.23
C GLY A 324 -9.54 1.69 -3.53
N LYS A 325 -10.23 0.67 -4.09
CA LYS A 325 -11.07 0.82 -5.28
C LYS A 325 -12.19 1.85 -5.10
N LYS A 326 -12.81 1.89 -3.91
CA LYS A 326 -13.87 2.86 -3.59
C LYS A 326 -13.32 4.29 -3.57
N ILE A 327 -12.15 4.50 -2.95
CA ILE A 327 -11.47 5.80 -2.94
C ILE A 327 -11.12 6.24 -4.36
N PHE A 328 -10.50 5.36 -5.15
CA PHE A 328 -10.21 5.62 -6.56
C PHE A 328 -11.46 6.00 -7.38
N SER A 329 -12.56 5.25 -7.19
CA SER A 329 -13.82 5.52 -7.88
C SER A 329 -14.43 6.86 -7.46
N TYR A 330 -14.34 7.20 -6.18
CA TYR A 330 -14.76 8.49 -5.66
C TYR A 330 -13.95 9.63 -6.28
N ASN A 331 -12.63 9.50 -6.38
CA ASN A 331 -11.76 10.53 -6.95
C ASN A 331 -12.07 10.81 -8.41
N LYS A 332 -12.30 9.76 -9.19
CA LYS A 332 -12.69 9.88 -10.61
C LYS A 332 -13.97 10.69 -10.82
N VAL A 333 -14.90 10.65 -9.88
CA VAL A 333 -16.17 11.39 -9.96
C VAL A 333 -16.03 12.81 -9.39
N ASN A 334 -15.24 13.00 -8.34
CA ASN A 334 -15.18 14.25 -7.57
C ASN A 334 -13.94 15.12 -7.88
N GLY A 335 -13.36 14.99 -9.07
CA GLY A 335 -12.34 15.93 -9.56
C GLY A 335 -10.92 15.70 -9.03
N ASN A 336 -10.58 14.50 -8.55
CA ASN A 336 -9.20 14.06 -8.29
C ASN A 336 -8.39 14.90 -7.27
N MET A 337 -9.02 15.80 -6.52
CA MET A 337 -8.35 16.53 -5.44
C MET A 337 -8.19 15.64 -4.21
N VAL A 338 -6.96 15.51 -3.71
CA VAL A 338 -6.62 14.68 -2.54
C VAL A 338 -5.82 15.46 -1.52
N ASN A 339 -5.73 14.94 -0.30
CA ASN A 339 -4.83 15.40 0.75
C ASN A 339 -4.95 16.88 1.11
N GLY A 340 -6.19 17.38 1.24
CA GLY A 340 -6.55 18.79 1.50
C GLY A 340 -5.73 19.54 2.55
N GLY A 341 -5.33 18.85 3.62
CA GLY A 341 -4.57 19.42 4.75
C GLY A 341 -3.04 19.33 4.64
N GLY A 342 -2.50 18.67 3.62
CA GLY A 342 -1.09 18.28 3.57
C GLY A 342 -0.97 16.80 3.22
N PHE A 343 0.23 16.35 2.81
CA PHE A 343 0.51 14.95 2.46
C PHE A 343 1.94 14.59 2.86
N GLY A 344 2.17 13.36 3.30
CA GLY A 344 3.46 12.82 3.75
C GLY A 344 3.98 13.56 4.97
N GLN A 345 3.10 13.92 5.90
CA GLN A 345 3.44 14.70 7.10
C GLN A 345 4.05 13.83 8.19
N GLY A 346 4.69 14.47 9.15
CA GLY A 346 5.29 13.79 10.31
C GLY A 346 6.79 14.01 10.39
N THR A 347 7.38 13.40 11.41
CA THR A 347 8.76 13.66 11.80
C THR A 347 9.66 12.51 11.34
N VAL A 348 10.77 12.87 10.71
CA VAL A 348 11.83 11.93 10.32
C VAL A 348 13.19 12.38 10.84
N TYR A 349 14.12 11.46 10.86
CA TYR A 349 15.51 11.67 11.23
C TYR A 349 16.39 11.28 10.05
N LYS A 350 17.38 12.10 9.73
CA LYS A 350 18.27 11.86 8.59
C LYS A 350 19.50 11.07 9.03
N ASN A 351 19.79 10.00 8.28
CA ASN A 351 20.84 9.03 8.55
C ASN A 351 20.75 8.53 10.00
N PHE A 352 21.85 8.54 10.74
CA PHE A 352 21.92 8.11 12.14
C PHE A 352 21.97 9.32 13.10
N SER A 353 21.38 10.44 12.68
CA SER A 353 21.32 11.67 13.47
C SER A 353 20.06 11.71 14.34
N ASP A 354 20.18 12.26 15.55
CA ASP A 354 19.03 12.54 16.41
C ASP A 354 18.32 13.86 16.07
N VAL A 355 18.76 14.60 15.05
CA VAL A 355 18.11 15.84 14.62
C VAL A 355 16.87 15.51 13.79
N SER A 356 15.72 15.94 14.29
CA SER A 356 14.44 15.76 13.63
C SER A 356 14.24 16.74 12.46
N ILE A 357 13.54 16.27 11.45
CA ILE A 357 13.06 17.02 10.28
C ILE A 357 11.54 16.83 10.24
N ASP A 358 10.81 17.94 10.32
CA ASP A 358 9.35 17.93 10.28
C ASP A 358 8.86 18.18 8.85
N LEU A 359 8.07 17.24 8.33
CA LEU A 359 7.50 17.28 6.99
C LEU A 359 6.10 17.93 6.98
N ASP A 360 5.86 19.01 7.70
CA ASP A 360 4.56 19.71 7.59
C ASP A 360 4.42 20.51 6.28
N CYS A 361 3.20 20.85 5.88
CA CYS A 361 2.94 21.70 4.69
C CYS A 361 1.88 22.78 4.98
N PRO A 362 2.03 24.03 4.47
CA PRO A 362 3.15 24.62 3.75
C PRO A 362 3.88 25.72 4.56
N THR A 363 5.21 25.65 4.59
CA THR A 363 5.99 26.86 4.39
C THR A 363 5.56 27.46 3.06
N LYS A 364 5.13 28.72 3.10
CA LYS A 364 4.94 29.58 1.93
C LYS A 364 6.17 29.48 1.03
N TRP A 365 6.08 28.74 -0.07
CA TRP A 365 6.92 29.02 -1.23
C TRP A 365 6.32 30.26 -1.88
N LEU A 366 6.80 31.42 -1.43
CA LEU A 366 6.72 32.67 -2.18
C LEU A 366 7.47 32.43 -3.49
N TYR A 367 6.76 32.41 -4.62
CA TYR A 367 7.08 33.19 -5.81
C TYR A 367 5.80 33.50 -6.57
#